data_AF-K9YQD0-F1
#
_entry.id   AF-K9YQD0-F1
#
_cell.length_a   1.000
_cell.length_b   1.000
_cell.length_c   1.000
_cell.angle_alpha   90.00
_cell.angle_beta   90.00
_cell.angle_gamma   90.00
#
_symmetry.space_group_name_H-M   'P 1'
#
loop_
_entity.id
_entity.type
_entity.pdbx_description
1 polymer ?
#
loop_
_entity_poly.entity_id
_entity_poly.type
_entity_poly.pdbx_seq_one_letter_code
_entity_poly.pdbx_strand_id
1 'polypeptide(L)'
;MESPQRKIWLNFLSLLPSTLLSVLTIAVAFLRFYDQQDFTFLATIEQPRVWSNRLTLAALVVALVTFGVEWDRRNRETARTENERVERRQREIQRDRAAAEERERANRERNRAAEERERANQERNRAAEERERANRERNRAAEERERAARRARIQNRGAILQIRYQIEPNEANGQALRNFLAFLQEYGD
;
A
#
# COMPACT_ATOMS: atom_id res chain seq x y z
N MET A 1 -42.06 0.24 4.23
CA MET A 1 -42.64 -0.23 5.51
C MET A 1 -43.73 -1.23 5.18
N GLU A 2 -43.46 -2.53 5.28
CA GLU A 2 -44.51 -3.55 5.04
C GLU A 2 -45.49 -3.57 6.21
N SER A 3 -46.79 -3.54 5.90
CA SER A 3 -47.83 -3.52 6.92
C SER A 3 -47.80 -4.81 7.76
N PRO A 4 -47.96 -4.72 9.10
CA PRO A 4 -47.95 -5.90 9.98
C PRO A 4 -49.00 -6.95 9.57
N GLN A 5 -50.10 -6.51 8.96
CA GLN A 5 -51.14 -7.35 8.37
C GLN A 5 -50.61 -8.29 7.27
N ARG A 6 -49.74 -7.82 6.35
CA ARG A 6 -49.17 -8.67 5.29
C ARG A 6 -48.28 -9.78 5.83
N LYS A 7 -47.49 -9.50 6.88
CA LYS A 7 -46.63 -10.51 7.53
C LYS A 7 -47.44 -11.62 8.21
N ILE A 8 -48.57 -11.27 8.83
CA ILE A 8 -49.46 -12.25 9.48
C ILE A 8 -50.11 -13.16 8.43
N TRP A 9 -50.61 -12.59 7.32
CA TRP A 9 -51.18 -13.37 6.23
C TRP A 9 -50.16 -14.29 5.54
N LEU A 10 -48.93 -13.83 5.34
CA LEU A 10 -47.85 -14.65 4.79
C LEU A 10 -47.44 -15.79 5.74
N ASN A 11 -47.40 -15.54 7.06
CA ASN A 11 -47.16 -16.59 8.06
C ASN A 11 -48.29 -17.63 8.07
N PHE A 12 -49.55 -17.19 8.00
CA PHE A 12 -50.71 -18.09 7.92
C PHE A 12 -50.70 -18.93 6.63
N LEU A 13 -50.37 -18.32 5.48
CA LEU A 13 -50.22 -19.04 4.21
C LEU A 13 -49.02 -20.01 4.20
N SER A 14 -47.96 -19.72 4.96
CA SER A 14 -46.80 -20.60 5.08
C SER A 14 -47.07 -21.83 5.95
N LEU A 15 -48.04 -21.75 6.86
CA LEU A 15 -48.44 -22.84 7.76
C LEU A 15 -49.43 -23.81 7.10
N LEU A 16 -50.23 -23.30 6.14
CA LEU A 16 -51.27 -24.03 5.41
C LEU A 16 -50.82 -25.39 4.84
N PRO A 17 -49.67 -25.53 4.15
CA PRO A 17 -49.26 -26.80 3.55
C PRO A 17 -48.95 -27.89 4.59
N SER A 18 -48.28 -27.51 5.69
CA SER A 18 -47.93 -28.44 6.78
C SER A 18 -49.17 -28.86 7.55
N THR A 19 -50.07 -27.93 7.88
CA THR A 19 -51.32 -28.25 8.58
C THR A 19 -52.27 -29.06 7.71
N LEU A 20 -52.34 -28.79 6.39
CA LEU A 20 -53.17 -29.54 5.46
C LEU A 20 -52.68 -30.99 5.32
N LEU A 21 -51.37 -31.19 5.25
CA LEU A 21 -50.78 -32.53 5.23
C LEU A 21 -51.09 -33.29 6.51
N SER A 22 -50.98 -32.65 7.68
CA SER A 22 -51.36 -33.25 8.97
C SER A 22 -52.85 -33.58 9.05
N VAL A 23 -53.73 -32.71 8.55
CA VAL A 23 -55.19 -32.96 8.54
C VAL A 23 -55.53 -34.10 7.58
N LEU A 24 -54.91 -34.15 6.41
CA LEU A 24 -55.09 -35.23 5.43
C LEU A 24 -54.59 -36.58 5.97
N THR A 25 -53.44 -36.62 6.64
CA THR A 25 -52.92 -37.86 7.25
C THR A 25 -53.80 -38.33 8.40
N ILE A 26 -54.31 -37.42 9.24
CA ILE A 26 -55.29 -37.74 10.29
C ILE A 26 -56.60 -38.26 9.67
N ALA A 27 -57.11 -37.63 8.61
CA ALA A 27 -58.33 -38.07 7.92
C ALA A 27 -58.16 -39.46 7.27
N VAL A 28 -56.99 -39.73 6.67
CA VAL A 28 -56.63 -41.06 6.12
C VAL A 28 -56.61 -42.11 7.23
N ALA A 29 -56.00 -41.80 8.38
CA ALA A 29 -55.94 -42.71 9.53
C ALA A 29 -57.34 -42.98 10.10
N PHE A 30 -58.17 -41.94 10.21
CA PHE A 30 -59.54 -42.04 10.72
C PHE A 30 -60.43 -42.91 9.83
N LEU A 31 -60.39 -42.71 8.50
CA LEU A 31 -61.14 -43.51 7.53
C LEU A 31 -60.63 -44.95 7.38
N ARG A 32 -59.37 -45.20 7.74
CA ARG A 32 -58.78 -46.55 7.73
C ARG A 32 -59.08 -47.33 9.01
N PHE A 33 -59.27 -46.63 10.13
CA PHE A 33 -59.54 -47.25 11.44
C PHE A 33 -61.04 -47.56 11.65
N TYR A 34 -61.94 -46.74 11.09
CA TYR A 34 -63.39 -46.98 11.07
C TYR A 34 -63.80 -47.61 9.72
N ASP A 35 -63.89 -48.94 9.57
CA ASP A 35 -63.93 -49.56 8.22
C ASP A 35 -65.32 -50.03 7.71
N GLN A 36 -66.36 -50.25 8.52
CA GLN A 36 -67.70 -50.53 7.95
C GLN A 36 -68.86 -50.62 8.96
N GLN A 37 -68.61 -50.98 10.21
CA GLN A 37 -69.69 -51.21 11.17
C GLN A 37 -70.25 -49.90 11.75
N ASP A 38 -69.44 -48.86 11.90
CA ASP A 38 -69.86 -47.59 12.53
C ASP A 38 -70.55 -46.60 11.57
N PHE A 39 -70.31 -46.72 10.26
CA PHE A 39 -70.91 -45.82 9.26
C PHE A 39 -72.32 -46.23 8.83
N THR A 40 -72.79 -47.43 9.22
CA THR A 40 -74.18 -47.85 8.99
C THR A 40 -75.19 -46.97 9.71
N PHE A 41 -74.82 -46.35 10.84
CA PHE A 41 -75.68 -45.40 11.57
C PHE A 41 -75.81 -44.03 10.88
N LEU A 42 -74.86 -43.68 10.01
CA LEU A 42 -74.81 -42.35 9.38
C LEU A 42 -75.17 -42.34 7.89
N ALA A 43 -75.37 -43.50 7.24
CA ALA A 43 -75.95 -43.65 5.89
C ALA A 43 -75.54 -42.62 4.81
N THR A 44 -74.32 -42.07 4.88
CA THR A 44 -73.93 -40.91 4.04
C THR A 44 -72.65 -41.13 3.24
N ILE A 45 -71.82 -42.13 3.57
CA ILE A 45 -70.53 -42.36 2.87
C ILE A 45 -70.52 -43.71 2.18
N GLU A 46 -70.72 -43.70 0.86
CA GLU A 46 -70.48 -44.86 0.00
C GLU A 46 -68.97 -45.10 -0.17
N GLN A 47 -68.52 -46.32 0.14
CA GLN A 47 -67.17 -46.86 -0.13
C GLN A 47 -65.97 -46.17 0.59
N PRO A 48 -65.83 -46.33 1.92
CA PRO A 48 -64.78 -45.68 2.72
C PRO A 48 -63.34 -45.98 2.26
N ARG A 49 -63.08 -47.19 1.72
CA ARG A 49 -61.76 -47.58 1.20
C ARG A 49 -61.32 -46.78 -0.03
N VAL A 50 -62.25 -46.45 -0.93
CA VAL A 50 -61.96 -45.65 -2.13
C VAL A 50 -61.62 -44.21 -1.74
N TRP A 51 -62.34 -43.67 -0.75
CA TRP A 51 -62.07 -42.35 -0.19
C TRP A 51 -60.71 -42.26 0.52
N SER A 52 -60.32 -43.28 1.29
CA SER A 52 -58.98 -43.34 1.92
C SER A 52 -57.85 -43.33 0.88
N ASN A 53 -57.95 -44.14 -0.19
CA ASN A 53 -56.95 -44.12 -1.27
C ASN A 53 -56.84 -42.76 -1.95
N ARG A 54 -57.98 -42.08 -2.20
CA ARG A 54 -58.01 -40.72 -2.77
C ARG A 54 -57.33 -39.70 -1.86
N LEU A 55 -57.58 -39.78 -0.55
CA LEU A 55 -56.95 -38.88 0.41
C LEU A 55 -55.45 -39.13 0.60
N THR A 56 -55.00 -40.39 0.50
CA THR A 56 -53.56 -40.73 0.52
C THR A 56 -52.85 -40.13 -0.69
N LEU A 57 -53.44 -40.24 -1.89
CA LEU A 57 -52.89 -39.60 -3.09
C LEU A 57 -52.86 -38.07 -2.95
N ALA A 58 -53.93 -37.48 -2.42
CA ALA A 58 -53.95 -36.04 -2.14
C ALA A 58 -52.85 -35.63 -1.14
N ALA A 59 -52.64 -36.40 -0.07
CA ALA A 59 -51.58 -36.15 0.92
C ALA A 59 -50.19 -36.23 0.28
N LEU A 60 -49.94 -37.20 -0.61
CA LEU A 60 -48.67 -37.32 -1.34
C LEU A 60 -48.44 -36.13 -2.29
N VAL A 61 -49.48 -35.69 -3.01
CA VAL A 61 -49.38 -34.52 -3.89
C VAL A 61 -49.06 -33.25 -3.08
N VAL A 62 -49.74 -33.05 -1.95
CA VAL A 62 -49.48 -31.92 -1.04
C VAL A 62 -48.06 -32.01 -0.46
N ALA A 63 -47.58 -33.21 -0.11
CA ALA A 63 -46.22 -33.41 0.37
C ALA A 63 -45.17 -33.00 -0.67
N LEU A 64 -45.36 -33.41 -1.92
CA LEU A 64 -44.46 -33.08 -3.03
C LEU A 64 -44.45 -31.57 -3.33
N VAL A 65 -45.62 -30.92 -3.33
CA VAL A 65 -45.71 -29.47 -3.51
C VAL A 65 -45.02 -28.74 -2.36
N THR A 66 -45.24 -29.17 -1.12
CA THR A 66 -44.61 -28.58 0.07
C THR A 66 -43.09 -28.72 0.03
N PHE A 67 -42.60 -29.91 -0.32
CA PHE A 67 -41.18 -30.17 -0.47
C PHE A 67 -40.56 -29.35 -1.61
N GLY A 68 -41.24 -29.24 -2.75
CA GLY A 68 -40.76 -28.44 -3.89
C GLY A 68 -40.65 -26.95 -3.58
N VAL A 69 -41.64 -26.39 -2.86
CA VAL A 69 -41.61 -24.99 -2.41
C VAL A 69 -40.48 -24.74 -1.42
N GLU A 70 -40.32 -25.63 -0.44
CA GLU A 70 -39.24 -25.53 0.56
C GLU A 70 -37.86 -25.69 -0.10
N TRP A 71 -37.73 -26.58 -1.08
CA TRP A 71 -36.51 -26.76 -1.85
C TRP A 71 -36.14 -25.51 -2.66
N ASP A 72 -37.09 -24.91 -3.39
CA ASP A 72 -36.85 -23.66 -4.14
C ASP A 72 -36.47 -22.52 -3.20
N ARG A 73 -37.16 -22.41 -2.06
CA ARG A 73 -36.83 -21.43 -1.02
C ARG A 73 -35.39 -21.60 -0.53
N ARG A 74 -35.02 -22.82 -0.11
CA ARG A 74 -33.69 -23.14 0.42
C ARG A 74 -32.59 -22.96 -0.63
N ASN A 75 -32.89 -23.30 -1.88
CA ASN A 75 -31.96 -23.11 -3.00
C ASN A 75 -31.67 -21.62 -3.23
N ARG A 76 -32.71 -20.77 -3.20
CA ARG A 76 -32.54 -19.30 -3.31
C ARG A 76 -31.76 -18.71 -2.14
N GLU A 77 -32.01 -19.17 -0.92
CA GLU A 77 -31.27 -18.73 0.27
C GLU A 77 -29.78 -19.11 0.15
N THR A 78 -29.49 -20.34 -0.30
CA THR A 78 -28.12 -20.79 -0.52
C THR A 78 -27.41 -19.94 -1.59
N ALA A 79 -28.06 -19.72 -2.73
CA ALA A 79 -27.53 -18.89 -3.81
C ALA A 79 -27.23 -17.44 -3.37
N ARG A 80 -28.09 -16.85 -2.52
CA ARG A 80 -27.83 -15.52 -1.95
C ARG A 80 -26.59 -15.50 -1.06
N THR A 81 -26.46 -16.47 -0.15
CA THR A 81 -25.29 -16.53 0.74
C THR A 81 -23.99 -16.75 -0.03
N GLU A 82 -24.03 -17.53 -1.11
CA GLU A 82 -22.87 -17.74 -1.98
C GLU A 82 -22.50 -16.47 -2.74
N ASN A 83 -23.48 -15.77 -3.32
CA ASN A 83 -23.25 -14.49 -3.99
C ASN A 83 -22.67 -13.45 -3.04
N GLU A 84 -23.18 -13.33 -1.81
CA GLU A 84 -22.62 -12.44 -0.79
C GLU A 84 -21.17 -12.79 -0.44
N ARG A 85 -20.83 -14.08 -0.36
CA ARG A 85 -19.44 -14.53 -0.13
C ARG A 85 -18.53 -14.20 -1.31
N VAL A 86 -19.02 -14.36 -2.54
CA VAL A 86 -18.28 -14.01 -3.75
C VAL A 86 -18.05 -12.51 -3.82
N GLU A 87 -19.09 -11.70 -3.58
CA GLU A 87 -18.98 -10.25 -3.56
C GLU A 87 -18.00 -9.78 -2.47
N ARG A 88 -18.07 -10.34 -1.27
CA ARG A 88 -17.11 -10.00 -0.19
C ARG A 88 -15.68 -10.31 -0.62
N ARG A 89 -15.42 -11.50 -1.17
CA ARG A 89 -14.09 -11.85 -1.68
C ARG A 89 -13.64 -10.94 -2.80
N GLN A 90 -14.52 -10.56 -3.73
CA GLN A 90 -14.17 -9.62 -4.79
C GLN A 90 -13.83 -8.24 -4.25
N ARG A 91 -14.59 -7.73 -3.27
CA ARG A 91 -14.29 -6.45 -2.61
C ARG A 91 -12.97 -6.50 -1.85
N GLU A 92 -12.67 -7.61 -1.20
CA GLU A 92 -11.39 -7.84 -0.51
C GLU A 92 -10.22 -7.84 -1.51
N ILE A 93 -10.33 -8.61 -2.60
CA ILE A 93 -9.33 -8.62 -3.68
C ILE A 93 -9.14 -7.22 -4.28
N GLN A 94 -10.21 -6.47 -4.51
CA GLN A 94 -10.12 -5.10 -5.03
C GLN A 94 -9.40 -4.17 -4.04
N ARG A 95 -9.68 -4.29 -2.74
CA ARG A 95 -8.99 -3.51 -1.70
C ARG A 95 -7.51 -3.87 -1.62
N ASP A 96 -7.18 -5.15 -1.64
CA ASP A 96 -5.80 -5.62 -1.60
C ASP A 96 -5.02 -5.15 -2.82
N ARG A 97 -5.65 -5.19 -4.00
CA ARG A 97 -5.06 -4.66 -5.24
C ARG A 97 -4.83 -3.15 -5.16
N ALA A 98 -5.82 -2.39 -4.69
CA ALA A 98 -5.66 -0.95 -4.51
C ALA A 98 -4.54 -0.61 -3.51
N ALA A 99 -4.46 -1.34 -2.40
CA ALA A 99 -3.39 -1.18 -1.42
C ALA A 99 -2.01 -1.56 -1.98
N ALA A 100 -1.93 -2.60 -2.81
CA ALA A 100 -0.69 -2.98 -3.49
C ALA A 100 -0.24 -1.90 -4.49
N GLU A 101 -1.17 -1.36 -5.28
CA GLU A 101 -0.89 -0.27 -6.22
C GLU A 101 -0.43 1.01 -5.50
N GLU A 102 -1.03 1.35 -4.36
CA GLU A 102 -0.62 2.50 -3.54
C GLU A 102 0.81 2.31 -2.99
N ARG A 103 1.11 1.12 -2.47
CA ARG A 103 2.47 0.78 -2.00
C ARG A 103 3.49 0.89 -3.12
N GLU A 104 3.14 0.43 -4.32
CA GLU A 104 4.03 0.51 -5.47
C GLU A 104 4.30 1.97 -5.87
N ARG A 105 3.27 2.81 -5.90
CA ARG A 105 3.42 4.25 -6.16
C ARG A 105 4.34 4.91 -5.14
N ALA A 106 4.11 4.65 -3.85
CA ALA A 106 4.95 5.17 -2.78
C ALA A 106 6.42 4.70 -2.92
N ASN A 107 6.64 3.45 -3.34
CA ASN A 107 7.99 2.93 -3.56
C ASN A 107 8.68 3.61 -4.74
N ARG A 108 7.95 3.81 -5.86
CA ARG A 108 8.48 4.54 -7.03
C ARG A 108 8.85 5.98 -6.67
N GLU A 109 8.04 6.65 -5.86
CA GLU A 109 8.33 8.01 -5.38
C GLU A 109 9.58 8.05 -4.50
N ARG A 110 9.71 7.12 -3.55
CA ARG A 110 10.92 6.98 -2.72
C ARG A 110 12.18 6.76 -3.55
N ASN A 111 12.09 5.90 -4.58
CA ASN A 111 13.23 5.63 -5.46
C ASN A 111 13.65 6.89 -6.23
N ARG A 112 12.69 7.65 -6.78
CA ARG A 112 12.99 8.93 -7.46
C ARG A 112 13.66 9.92 -6.50
N ALA A 113 13.14 10.04 -5.29
CA ALA A 113 13.73 10.92 -4.27
C ALA A 113 15.15 10.47 -3.86
N ALA A 114 15.41 9.16 -3.82
CA ALA A 114 16.74 8.62 -3.56
C ALA A 114 17.72 8.93 -4.70
N GLU A 115 17.31 8.74 -5.96
CA GLU A 115 18.11 9.08 -7.14
C GLU A 115 18.44 10.58 -7.20
N GLU A 116 17.46 11.44 -6.88
CA GLU A 116 17.68 12.90 -6.84
C GLU A 116 18.70 13.29 -5.77
N ARG A 117 18.61 12.70 -4.57
CA ARG A 117 19.58 12.89 -3.50
C ARG A 117 20.98 12.44 -3.90
N GLU A 118 21.08 11.31 -4.60
CA GLU A 118 22.37 10.82 -5.08
C GLU A 118 23.00 11.77 -6.09
N ARG A 119 22.22 12.27 -7.06
CA ARG A 119 22.69 13.29 -8.02
C ARG A 119 23.15 14.56 -7.32
N ALA A 120 22.38 15.06 -6.36
CA ALA A 120 22.76 16.23 -5.58
C ALA A 120 24.06 16.01 -4.78
N ASN A 121 24.28 14.81 -4.24
CA ASN A 121 25.53 14.47 -3.56
C ASN A 121 26.71 14.41 -4.54
N GLN A 122 26.53 13.82 -5.72
CA GLN A 122 27.57 13.79 -6.75
C GLN A 122 27.96 15.21 -7.19
N GLU A 123 26.99 16.10 -7.37
CA GLU A 123 27.23 17.50 -7.72
C GLU A 123 27.99 18.23 -6.59
N ARG A 124 27.59 18.04 -5.33
CA ARG A 124 28.31 18.59 -4.18
C ARG A 124 29.76 18.12 -4.11
N ASN A 125 30.01 16.85 -4.38
CA ASN A 125 31.36 16.29 -4.38
C ASN A 125 32.22 16.94 -5.48
N ARG A 126 31.68 17.07 -6.70
CA ARG A 126 32.38 17.76 -7.80
C ARG A 126 32.70 19.21 -7.45
N ALA A 127 31.74 19.93 -6.87
CA ALA A 127 31.95 21.30 -6.43
C ALA A 127 33.00 21.40 -5.31
N ALA A 128 33.05 20.43 -4.40
CA ALA A 128 34.08 20.36 -3.36
C ALA A 128 35.48 20.13 -3.96
N GLU A 129 35.61 19.19 -4.90
CA GLU A 129 36.87 18.94 -5.61
C GLU A 129 37.36 20.16 -6.39
N GLU A 130 36.46 20.88 -7.06
CA GLU A 130 36.80 22.10 -7.79
C GLU A 130 37.31 23.20 -6.84
N ARG A 131 36.65 23.38 -5.68
CA ARG A 131 37.10 24.32 -4.64
C ARG A 131 38.48 23.96 -4.12
N GLU A 132 38.77 22.68 -3.91
CA GLU A 132 40.10 22.25 -3.49
C GLU A 132 41.17 22.55 -4.54
N ARG A 133 40.86 22.33 -5.82
CA ARG A 133 41.79 22.66 -6.92
C ARG A 133 42.06 24.16 -6.96
N ALA A 134 41.03 24.99 -6.87
CA ALA A 134 41.16 26.44 -6.84
C ALA A 134 41.96 26.93 -5.62
N ASN A 135 41.79 26.32 -4.44
CA ASN A 135 42.59 26.63 -3.26
C ASN A 135 44.07 26.25 -3.44
N ARG A 136 44.34 25.08 -4.01
CA ARG A 136 45.72 24.66 -4.32
C ARG A 136 46.40 25.63 -5.29
N GLU A 137 45.69 26.10 -6.31
CA GLU A 137 46.20 27.08 -7.26
C GLU A 137 46.48 28.44 -6.59
N ARG A 138 45.54 28.92 -5.75
CA ARG A 138 45.75 30.15 -4.97
C ARG A 138 46.98 30.06 -4.07
N ASN A 139 47.19 28.92 -3.40
CA ASN A 139 48.34 28.73 -2.53
C ASN A 139 49.65 28.78 -3.34
N ARG A 140 49.72 28.11 -4.49
CA ARG A 140 50.89 28.19 -5.38
C ARG A 140 51.16 29.62 -5.84
N ALA A 141 50.13 30.34 -6.26
CA ALA A 141 50.26 31.74 -6.66
C ALA A 141 50.72 32.64 -5.50
N ALA A 142 50.28 32.37 -4.27
CA ALA A 142 50.74 33.08 -3.09
C ALA A 142 52.22 32.80 -2.78
N GLU A 143 52.65 31.54 -2.84
CA GLU A 143 54.05 31.15 -2.68
C GLU A 143 54.95 31.79 -3.74
N GLU A 144 54.52 31.82 -5.00
CA GLU A 144 55.27 32.47 -6.08
C GLU A 144 55.39 33.97 -5.86
N ARG A 145 54.32 34.65 -5.44
CA ARG A 145 54.35 36.07 -5.08
C ARG A 145 55.31 36.33 -3.92
N GLU A 146 55.33 35.48 -2.91
CA GLU A 146 56.25 35.60 -1.79
C GLU A 146 57.71 35.44 -2.22
N ARG A 147 57.99 34.42 -3.06
CA ARG A 147 59.33 34.21 -3.65
C ARG A 147 59.76 35.42 -4.48
N ALA A 148 58.88 35.96 -5.32
CA ALA A 148 59.15 37.15 -6.13
C ALA A 148 59.39 38.39 -5.25
N ALA A 149 58.57 38.60 -4.22
CA ALA A 149 58.74 39.70 -3.27
C ALA A 149 60.07 39.57 -2.48
N ARG A 150 60.44 38.36 -2.07
CA ARG A 150 61.74 38.09 -1.42
C ARG A 150 62.90 38.46 -2.35
N ARG A 151 62.85 38.02 -3.62
CA ARG A 151 63.87 38.37 -4.63
C ARG A 151 63.96 39.87 -4.84
N ALA A 152 62.84 40.56 -5.01
CA ALA A 152 62.80 42.01 -5.18
C ALA A 152 63.36 42.76 -3.96
N ARG A 153 63.07 42.30 -2.73
CA ARG A 153 63.63 42.88 -1.50
C ARG A 153 65.15 42.74 -1.44
N ILE A 154 65.67 41.57 -1.81
CA ILE A 154 67.12 41.31 -1.86
C ILE A 154 67.79 42.22 -2.90
N GLN A 155 67.23 42.30 -4.12
CA GLN A 155 67.73 43.16 -5.18
C GLN A 155 67.73 44.64 -4.78
N ASN A 156 66.61 45.14 -4.25
CA ASN A 156 66.50 46.52 -3.78
C ASN A 156 67.52 46.83 -2.67
N ARG A 157 67.73 45.91 -1.72
CA ARG A 157 68.71 46.11 -0.65
C ARG A 157 70.14 46.15 -1.17
N GLY A 158 70.49 45.27 -2.10
CA GLY A 158 71.79 45.30 -2.78
C GLY A 158 72.02 46.62 -3.53
N ALA A 159 71.04 47.08 -4.31
CA ALA A 159 71.11 48.33 -5.05
C ALA A 159 71.30 49.54 -4.11
N ILE A 160 70.56 49.61 -3.01
CA ILE A 160 70.70 50.69 -2.02
C ILE A 160 72.10 50.71 -1.39
N LEU A 161 72.65 49.54 -1.02
CA LEU A 161 73.98 49.44 -0.43
C LEU A 161 75.07 49.86 -1.41
N GLN A 162 74.94 49.45 -2.68
CA GLN A 162 75.86 49.84 -3.75
C GLN A 162 75.83 51.35 -4.00
N ILE A 163 74.64 51.94 -4.15
CA ILE A 163 74.46 53.39 -4.33
C ILE A 163 75.05 54.15 -3.15
N ARG A 164 74.76 53.71 -1.91
CA ARG A 164 75.30 54.35 -0.70
C ARG A 164 76.82 54.33 -0.67
N TYR A 165 77.46 53.22 -1.04
CA TYR A 165 78.92 53.14 -1.12
C TYR A 165 79.52 54.04 -2.21
N GLN A 166 78.83 54.19 -3.36
CA GLN A 166 79.28 55.06 -4.44
C GLN A 166 79.18 56.55 -4.09
N ILE A 167 78.14 56.96 -3.36
CA ILE A 167 77.97 58.35 -2.91
C ILE A 167 78.91 58.66 -1.75
N GLU A 168 79.08 57.71 -0.82
CA GLU A 168 79.92 57.87 0.38
C GLU A 168 80.85 56.66 0.57
N PRO A 169 82.04 56.66 -0.08
CA PRO A 169 83.01 55.58 0.07
C PRO A 169 83.71 55.70 1.42
N ASN A 170 83.18 55.00 2.43
CA ASN A 170 83.76 54.88 3.76
C ASN A 170 83.81 53.42 4.24
N GLU A 171 84.62 53.16 5.28
CA GLU A 171 84.88 51.83 5.82
C GLU A 171 83.57 51.12 6.27
N ALA A 172 82.64 51.88 6.86
CA ALA A 172 81.38 51.36 7.37
C ALA A 172 80.44 50.89 6.25
N ASN A 173 80.28 51.70 5.19
CA ASN A 173 79.50 51.36 4.01
C ASN A 173 80.13 50.19 3.24
N GLY A 174 81.47 50.15 3.18
CA GLY A 174 82.22 49.03 2.59
C GLY A 174 82.04 47.72 3.37
N GLN A 175 82.07 47.74 4.70
CA GLN A 175 81.77 46.58 5.53
C GLN A 175 80.32 46.12 5.37
N ALA A 176 79.34 47.04 5.36
CA ALA A 176 77.94 46.69 5.17
C ALA A 176 77.68 45.99 3.83
N LEU A 177 78.31 46.44 2.74
CA LEU A 177 78.23 45.80 1.43
C LEU A 177 78.91 44.41 1.43
N ARG A 178 80.11 44.29 2.01
CA ARG A 178 80.82 42.99 2.12
C ARG A 178 80.03 41.96 2.93
N ASN A 179 79.44 42.37 4.05
CA ASN A 179 78.60 41.52 4.88
C ASN A 179 77.35 41.03 4.12
N PHE A 180 76.74 41.91 3.31
CA PHE A 180 75.61 41.52 2.48
C PHE A 180 76.00 40.55 1.36
N LEU A 181 77.15 40.74 0.72
CA LEU A 181 77.67 39.80 -0.28
C LEU A 181 78.01 38.44 0.33
N ALA A 182 78.61 38.41 1.53
CA ALA A 182 78.85 37.18 2.27
C ALA A 182 77.54 36.46 2.62
N PHE A 183 76.51 37.20 3.06
CA PHE A 183 75.16 36.64 3.30
C PHE A 183 74.57 35.99 2.05
N LEU A 184 74.73 36.59 0.87
CA LEU A 184 74.28 35.99 -0.39
C LEU A 184 75.10 34.76 -0.79
N GLN A 185 76.37 34.68 -0.40
CA GLN A 185 77.20 33.50 -0.67
C GLN A 185 76.84 32.32 0.23
N GLU A 186 76.38 32.58 1.47
CA GLU A 186 75.99 31.55 2.43
C GLU A 186 74.52 31.10 2.27
N TYR A 187 73.61 31.99 1.85
CA TYR A 187 72.17 31.73 1.76
C TYR A 187 71.58 31.97 0.36
N GLY A 188 72.42 31.98 -0.68
CA GLY A 188 72.05 32.30 -2.06
C GLY A 188 71.42 31.18 -2.88
N ASP A 189 71.48 29.93 -2.40
CA ASP A 189 70.80 28.76 -3.00
C ASP A 189 69.33 28.63 -2.54
#